data_AF-A0A2I0ATL0-F1
#
_entry.id   AF-A0A2I0ATL0-F1
#
_cell.length_a   1.000
_cell.length_b   1.000
_cell.length_c   1.000
_cell.angle_alpha   90.00
_cell.angle_beta   90.00
_cell.angle_gamma   90.00
#
_symmetry.space_group_name_H-M   'P 1'
#
loop_
_entity.id
_entity.type
_entity.pdbx_description
1 polymer ?
#
loop_
_entity_poly.entity_id
_entity_poly.type
_entity_poly.pdbx_seq_one_letter_code
_entity_poly.pdbx_strand_id
1 'polypeptide(L)'
;MYRDRAGAVSGSKAEIGTIDRKRINDALEKHLEKSSPSTSRGLNGKDKGRLSVPSTSAGKHPDHRAVALSKKKGSEESETDSEESDVSGSDGDDTSWTSWFCNLRGNEFFCEVDDEYIQDDFNLCGLSSQVPYYDYALDLILDVESSPGDMFTEQQNELVESAAEMLYGLIHARYILTSKGMAAMLEKYKNYDFGRCPRVYCCGQPCLPVGQSDISRSSTVKIYCPKCEDIYYPRSKYQGNIDGAYFGTTFPHLFLMTYPHLKAQKASQRYTPRVFGFKIHKP
;
A
#
# COMPACT_ATOMS: atom_id res chain seq x y z
N MET A 1 24.81 -18.46 48.42
CA MET A 1 24.15 -19.66 49.00
C MET A 1 22.92 -19.94 48.16
N TYR A 2 22.63 -21.21 47.86
CA TYR A 2 21.39 -21.60 47.17
C TYR A 2 20.17 -21.33 48.06
N ARG A 3 19.05 -20.92 47.46
CA ARG A 3 17.72 -21.23 48.01
C ARG A 3 16.62 -21.14 46.95
N ASP A 4 16.27 -22.29 46.38
CA ASP A 4 15.10 -22.48 45.54
C ASP A 4 13.80 -22.16 46.28
N ARG A 5 12.79 -21.69 45.54
CA ARG A 5 11.40 -21.91 45.92
C ARG A 5 10.47 -21.93 44.70
N ALA A 6 10.44 -23.07 44.01
CA ALA A 6 9.34 -23.37 43.09
C ALA A 6 8.00 -23.39 43.85
N GLY A 7 6.95 -22.87 43.22
CA GLY A 7 5.60 -22.83 43.77
C GLY A 7 4.61 -22.48 42.66
N ALA A 8 4.01 -23.51 42.05
CA ALA A 8 3.12 -23.33 40.92
C ALA A 8 1.72 -22.85 41.36
N VAL A 9 1.18 -21.89 40.61
CA VAL A 9 -0.26 -21.64 40.51
C VAL A 9 -0.62 -21.67 39.02
N SER A 10 -1.65 -22.43 38.67
CA SER A 10 -2.15 -22.58 37.30
C SER A 10 -3.55 -21.98 37.20
N GLY A 11 -3.87 -21.34 36.08
CA GLY A 11 -5.15 -20.68 35.83
C GLY A 11 -4.98 -19.29 35.18
N SER A 12 -5.93 -18.93 34.31
CA SER A 12 -6.15 -17.59 33.72
C SER A 12 -5.01 -16.88 32.97
N LYS A 13 -3.85 -17.50 32.71
CA LYS A 13 -2.82 -16.88 31.84
C LYS A 13 -3.18 -16.87 30.34
N ALA A 14 -4.08 -17.75 29.90
CA ALA A 14 -4.50 -17.83 28.49
C ALA A 14 -5.57 -16.81 28.10
N GLU A 15 -6.45 -16.42 29.03
CA GLU A 15 -7.66 -15.66 28.74
C GLU A 15 -7.41 -14.17 28.46
N ILE A 16 -6.28 -13.62 28.92
CA ILE A 16 -5.92 -12.21 28.73
C ILE A 16 -5.17 -12.02 27.41
N GLY A 17 -4.14 -12.82 27.12
CA GLY A 17 -3.44 -12.78 25.82
C GLY A 17 -4.37 -13.04 24.63
N THR A 18 -5.47 -13.79 24.82
CA THR A 18 -6.51 -13.95 23.79
C THR A 18 -7.39 -12.72 23.60
N ILE A 19 -7.47 -11.77 24.55
CA ILE A 19 -8.26 -10.53 24.38
C ILE A 19 -7.54 -9.56 23.43
N ASP A 20 -6.24 -9.36 23.61
CA ASP A 20 -5.47 -8.44 22.76
C ASP A 20 -5.15 -9.04 21.39
N ARG A 21 -4.86 -10.34 21.31
CA ARG A 21 -4.82 -11.07 20.02
C ARG A 21 -6.17 -11.05 19.33
N LYS A 22 -7.28 -11.09 20.07
CA LYS A 22 -8.60 -10.90 19.48
C LYS A 22 -8.78 -9.46 18.97
N ARG A 23 -8.34 -8.42 19.68
CA ARG A 23 -8.40 -7.03 19.20
C ARG A 23 -7.66 -6.84 17.86
N ILE A 24 -6.49 -7.44 17.69
CA ILE A 24 -5.74 -7.40 16.41
C ILE A 24 -6.52 -8.07 15.27
N ASN A 25 -7.16 -9.21 15.54
CA ASN A 25 -8.00 -9.92 14.55
C ASN A 25 -9.34 -9.18 14.27
N ASP A 26 -10.03 -8.68 15.29
CA ASP A 26 -11.23 -7.86 15.18
C ASP A 26 -10.92 -6.55 14.41
N ALA A 27 -9.72 -5.97 14.57
CA ALA A 27 -9.26 -4.81 13.82
C ALA A 27 -9.00 -5.13 12.34
N LEU A 28 -8.39 -6.28 12.05
CA LEU A 28 -8.22 -6.79 10.68
C LEU A 28 -9.57 -6.98 9.98
N GLU A 29 -10.55 -7.60 10.64
CA GLU A 29 -11.92 -7.78 10.13
C GLU A 29 -12.63 -6.42 9.92
N LYS A 30 -12.58 -5.53 10.92
CA LYS A 30 -13.12 -4.14 10.88
C LYS A 30 -12.46 -3.28 9.78
N HIS A 31 -11.25 -3.61 9.34
CA HIS A 31 -10.57 -2.94 8.22
C HIS A 31 -10.94 -3.55 6.85
N LEU A 32 -11.14 -4.87 6.78
CA LEU A 32 -11.66 -5.56 5.59
C LEU A 32 -13.08 -5.08 5.25
N GLU A 33 -14.01 -5.05 6.22
CA GLU A 33 -15.39 -4.60 6.00
C GLU A 33 -15.47 -3.16 5.44
N LYS A 34 -14.73 -2.23 6.04
CA LYS A 34 -14.65 -0.81 5.60
C LYS A 34 -14.18 -0.65 4.15
N SER A 35 -13.56 -1.67 3.56
CA SER A 35 -13.02 -1.62 2.19
C SER A 35 -13.96 -2.14 1.10
N SER A 36 -15.17 -2.61 1.46
CA SER A 36 -16.15 -3.20 0.53
C SER A 36 -17.15 -2.18 -0.04
N PRO A 37 -17.14 -1.87 -1.35
CA PRO A 37 -18.13 -1.00 -1.97
C PRO A 37 -19.43 -1.77 -2.30
N SER A 38 -20.40 -1.75 -1.38
CA SER A 38 -21.73 -2.35 -1.60
C SER A 38 -22.41 -1.83 -2.87
N THR A 39 -22.61 -2.71 -3.86
CA THR A 39 -23.29 -2.36 -5.11
C THR A 39 -24.75 -2.83 -5.16
N SER A 40 -25.55 -2.09 -5.92
CA SER A 40 -26.94 -2.40 -6.32
C SER A 40 -28.05 -2.34 -5.24
N ARG A 41 -28.91 -1.34 -5.39
CA ARG A 41 -30.35 -1.57 -5.62
C ARG A 41 -30.83 -0.56 -6.67
N GLY A 42 -31.15 -1.07 -7.86
CA GLY A 42 -31.58 -0.24 -8.99
C GLY A 42 -33.03 0.23 -8.86
N LEU A 43 -33.28 1.48 -9.23
CA LEU A 43 -34.64 2.00 -9.42
C LEU A 43 -35.16 1.59 -10.80
N ASN A 44 -36.41 1.16 -10.89
CA ASN A 44 -37.09 1.01 -12.17
C ASN A 44 -38.60 1.24 -12.03
N GLY A 45 -39.12 2.25 -12.72
CA GLY A 45 -40.53 2.66 -12.65
C GLY A 45 -40.91 3.45 -13.91
N LYS A 46 -41.87 2.94 -14.66
CA LYS A 46 -42.36 3.53 -15.92
C LYS A 46 -43.41 4.62 -15.64
N ASP A 47 -43.47 5.63 -16.50
CA ASP A 47 -44.73 5.88 -17.22
C ASP A 47 -44.51 6.50 -18.61
N LYS A 48 -45.61 6.77 -19.32
CA LYS A 48 -45.69 6.96 -20.77
C LYS A 48 -45.69 8.44 -21.19
N GLY A 49 -45.10 8.72 -22.35
CA GLY A 49 -45.36 9.91 -23.16
C GLY A 49 -45.57 9.53 -24.63
N ARG A 50 -46.57 10.10 -25.30
CA ARG A 50 -46.98 9.79 -26.68
C ARG A 50 -46.96 11.09 -27.51
N LEU A 51 -46.67 10.98 -28.82
CA LEU A 51 -46.88 11.91 -29.96
C LEU A 51 -45.66 11.85 -30.93
N SER A 52 -45.77 12.19 -32.21
CA SER A 52 -46.36 11.37 -33.28
C SER A 52 -46.12 11.98 -34.69
N VAL A 53 -45.41 11.24 -35.59
CA VAL A 53 -45.36 11.36 -37.08
C VAL A 53 -44.94 12.71 -37.75
N PRO A 54 -44.61 12.77 -39.07
CA PRO A 54 -44.18 11.72 -40.05
C PRO A 54 -42.99 12.12 -40.99
N SER A 55 -42.67 11.21 -41.96
CA SER A 55 -42.17 11.51 -43.34
C SER A 55 -40.67 11.86 -43.57
N THR A 56 -39.99 11.51 -44.70
CA THR A 56 -40.34 10.66 -45.88
C THR A 56 -39.12 10.14 -46.69
N SER A 57 -39.30 8.96 -47.34
CA SER A 57 -38.82 8.51 -48.67
C SER A 57 -37.32 8.44 -49.11
N ALA A 58 -36.92 7.19 -49.45
CA ALA A 58 -36.22 6.72 -50.69
C ALA A 58 -34.74 7.11 -51.02
N GLY A 59 -33.94 6.27 -51.69
CA GLY A 59 -34.14 4.84 -52.04
C GLY A 59 -33.14 4.23 -53.07
N LYS A 60 -33.21 2.89 -53.23
CA LYS A 60 -32.70 2.00 -54.32
C LYS A 60 -31.19 1.86 -54.68
N HIS A 61 -30.74 0.59 -54.57
CA HIS A 61 -29.73 -0.21 -55.33
C HIS A 61 -29.64 0.07 -56.87
N PRO A 62 -28.69 -0.48 -57.67
CA PRO A 62 -27.81 -1.67 -57.45
C PRO A 62 -26.32 -1.42 -57.96
N ASP A 63 -25.32 -2.32 -58.16
CA ASP A 63 -24.98 -3.71 -57.71
C ASP A 63 -23.48 -4.12 -57.96
N HIS A 64 -23.10 -5.37 -57.63
CA HIS A 64 -21.91 -6.17 -58.04
C HIS A 64 -20.51 -5.68 -57.57
N ARG A 65 -19.58 -6.50 -57.06
CA ARG A 65 -19.08 -7.83 -57.51
C ARG A 65 -18.42 -8.63 -56.34
N ALA A 66 -18.20 -9.94 -56.51
CA ALA A 66 -17.64 -10.88 -55.50
C ALA A 66 -16.12 -10.67 -55.19
N VAL A 67 -15.48 -11.31 -54.19
CA VAL A 67 -15.18 -12.77 -54.03
C VAL A 67 -14.74 -13.14 -52.58
N ALA A 68 -15.07 -14.38 -52.14
CA ALA A 68 -14.55 -15.20 -51.00
C ALA A 68 -14.47 -14.58 -49.58
N LEU A 69 -15.09 -15.14 -48.54
CA LEU A 69 -14.91 -16.47 -47.88
C LEU A 69 -13.57 -16.66 -47.13
N SER A 70 -13.61 -16.43 -45.82
CA SER A 70 -13.01 -17.31 -44.80
C SER A 70 -13.74 -17.12 -43.47
N LYS A 71 -14.16 -18.23 -42.84
CA LYS A 71 -15.06 -18.24 -41.69
C LYS A 71 -14.35 -18.85 -40.48
N LYS A 72 -14.05 -18.06 -39.46
CA LYS A 72 -13.58 -18.55 -38.15
C LYS A 72 -14.44 -17.94 -37.05
N LYS A 73 -14.94 -18.79 -36.14
CA LYS A 73 -15.59 -18.34 -34.90
C LYS A 73 -14.55 -17.58 -34.06
N GLY A 74 -14.96 -16.47 -33.45
CA GLY A 74 -14.40 -16.10 -32.15
C GLY A 74 -15.01 -17.00 -31.09
N SER A 75 -14.21 -17.43 -30.11
CA SER A 75 -14.71 -18.06 -28.89
C SER A 75 -15.40 -17.02 -28.03
N GLU A 76 -16.52 -17.40 -27.43
CA GLU A 76 -17.00 -16.77 -26.20
C GLU A 76 -16.15 -17.37 -25.08
N GLU A 77 -15.30 -16.57 -24.44
CA GLU A 77 -14.48 -17.01 -23.31
C GLU A 77 -15.09 -16.42 -22.05
N SER A 78 -15.51 -17.31 -21.14
CA SER A 78 -16.26 -16.96 -19.95
C SER A 78 -15.31 -16.59 -18.82
N GLU A 79 -15.50 -15.40 -18.26
CA GLU A 79 -14.89 -14.99 -16.99
C GLU A 79 -15.43 -15.87 -15.85
N THR A 80 -14.79 -17.01 -15.60
CA THR A 80 -15.05 -17.85 -14.42
C THR A 80 -14.25 -17.31 -13.23
N ASP A 81 -14.81 -16.29 -12.59
CA ASP A 81 -14.36 -15.82 -11.28
C ASP A 81 -14.62 -16.94 -10.24
N SER A 82 -13.55 -17.57 -9.76
CA SER A 82 -13.58 -18.73 -8.87
C SER A 82 -12.26 -18.89 -8.12
N GLU A 83 -11.78 -17.81 -7.51
CA GLU A 83 -10.65 -17.87 -6.57
C GLU A 83 -11.15 -18.16 -5.15
N GLU A 84 -11.61 -19.40 -4.92
CA GLU A 84 -11.77 -19.96 -3.59
C GLU A 84 -10.38 -20.27 -2.99
N SER A 85 -9.74 -19.22 -2.46
CA SER A 85 -8.45 -19.33 -1.79
C SER A 85 -8.60 -19.99 -0.43
N ASP A 86 -8.39 -21.30 -0.39
CA ASP A 86 -8.23 -22.08 0.84
C ASP A 86 -7.17 -21.42 1.74
N VAL A 87 -7.62 -20.75 2.80
CA VAL A 87 -6.75 -20.29 3.88
C VAL A 87 -6.29 -21.53 4.64
N SER A 88 -5.13 -22.03 4.23
CA SER A 88 -4.38 -23.06 4.95
C SER A 88 -3.96 -22.49 6.31
N GLY A 89 -4.85 -22.60 7.30
CA GLY A 89 -4.62 -22.20 8.67
C GLY A 89 -3.46 -22.98 9.27
N SER A 90 -2.26 -22.39 9.21
CA SER A 90 -1.08 -22.88 9.91
C SER A 90 -1.22 -22.44 11.37
N ASP A 91 -1.29 -23.40 12.29
CA ASP A 91 -1.40 -23.12 13.72
C ASP A 91 -0.17 -22.37 14.24
N GLY A 92 -0.36 -21.11 14.66
CA GLY A 92 0.36 -20.56 15.82
C GLY A 92 1.75 -19.93 15.59
N ASP A 93 2.08 -19.43 14.40
CA ASP A 93 3.13 -18.41 14.31
C ASP A 93 2.57 -17.07 14.81
N ASP A 94 3.04 -16.64 15.99
CA ASP A 94 2.67 -15.37 16.60
C ASP A 94 3.20 -14.20 15.74
N THR A 95 2.34 -13.67 14.87
CA THR A 95 2.66 -12.57 13.95
C THR A 95 2.88 -11.29 14.75
N SER A 96 4.09 -10.74 14.69
CA SER A 96 4.43 -9.48 15.37
C SER A 96 3.62 -8.29 14.86
N TRP A 97 3.48 -7.26 15.68
CA TRP A 97 2.88 -5.98 15.28
C TRP A 97 3.55 -5.41 14.02
N THR A 98 4.88 -5.51 13.93
CA THR A 98 5.68 -5.01 12.80
C THR A 98 5.37 -5.73 11.50
N SER A 99 5.20 -7.06 11.53
CA SER A 99 4.83 -7.84 10.34
C SER A 99 3.35 -7.69 10.00
N TRP A 100 2.46 -7.69 10.99
CA TRP A 100 1.04 -7.38 10.81
C TRP A 100 0.85 -6.03 10.10
N PHE A 101 1.48 -4.97 10.60
CA PHE A 101 1.39 -3.62 10.05
C PHE A 101 1.91 -3.55 8.61
N CYS A 102 3.07 -4.17 8.31
CA CYS A 102 3.64 -4.18 6.96
C CYS A 102 2.75 -4.94 5.94
N ASN A 103 2.01 -5.95 6.39
CA ASN A 103 1.10 -6.74 5.55
C ASN A 103 -0.33 -6.15 5.44
N LEU A 104 -0.65 -5.04 6.12
CA LEU A 104 -1.93 -4.36 5.95
C LEU A 104 -2.11 -3.81 4.52
N ARG A 105 -3.32 -3.94 3.98
CA ARG A 105 -3.69 -3.45 2.64
C ARG A 105 -3.45 -1.94 2.50
N GLY A 106 -2.52 -1.56 1.63
CA GLY A 106 -2.03 -0.20 1.43
C GLY A 106 -0.61 0.05 1.91
N ASN A 107 -0.11 -0.75 2.87
CA ASN A 107 1.21 -0.60 3.48
C ASN A 107 2.33 -1.32 2.68
N GLU A 108 2.08 -1.72 1.43
CA GLU A 108 3.00 -2.56 0.65
C GLU A 108 4.34 -1.87 0.31
N PHE A 109 4.49 -0.59 0.64
CA PHE A 109 5.74 0.18 0.52
C PHE A 109 6.68 0.05 1.72
N PHE A 110 6.19 -0.34 2.90
CA PHE A 110 7.04 -0.52 4.08
C PHE A 110 7.91 -1.79 3.97
N CYS A 111 9.11 -1.75 4.54
CA CYS A 111 9.80 -2.97 4.95
C CYS A 111 9.64 -3.17 6.47
N GLU A 112 9.67 -4.43 6.91
CA GLU A 112 9.78 -4.75 8.33
C GLU A 112 11.09 -4.16 8.89
N VAL A 113 11.00 -3.57 10.08
CA VAL A 113 12.12 -2.97 10.80
C VAL A 113 12.53 -3.94 11.91
N ASP A 114 13.79 -4.36 11.92
CA ASP A 114 14.33 -5.29 12.92
C ASP A 114 14.15 -4.75 14.36
N ASP A 115 13.63 -5.59 15.26
CA ASP A 115 13.38 -5.21 16.66
C ASP A 115 14.64 -4.68 17.36
N GLU A 116 15.84 -5.19 17.04
CA GLU A 116 17.10 -4.71 17.63
C GLU A 116 17.47 -3.27 17.20
N TYR A 117 16.90 -2.78 16.09
CA TYR A 117 17.03 -1.38 15.69
C TYR A 117 16.06 -0.48 16.47
N ILE A 118 14.87 -1.01 16.79
CA ILE A 118 13.82 -0.33 17.57
C ILE A 118 14.21 -0.27 19.05
N GLN A 119 14.76 -1.35 19.61
CA GLN A 119 15.17 -1.44 21.03
C GLN A 119 16.41 -0.59 21.39
N ASP A 120 17.11 -0.02 20.41
CA ASP A 120 18.23 0.89 20.64
C ASP A 120 17.75 2.36 20.63
N ASP A 121 17.56 2.91 21.84
CA ASP A 121 17.19 4.31 22.12
C ASP A 121 17.96 5.35 21.29
N PHE A 122 19.22 5.06 20.93
CA PHE A 122 20.01 5.98 20.11
C PHE A 122 19.39 6.20 18.72
N ASN A 123 18.83 5.15 18.12
CA ASN A 123 18.13 5.22 16.83
C ASN A 123 16.79 5.94 16.94
N LEU A 124 16.14 5.89 18.12
CA LEU A 124 14.85 6.53 18.40
C LEU A 124 14.97 7.99 18.89
N CYS A 125 16.20 8.47 19.13
CA CYS A 125 16.49 9.78 19.72
C CYS A 125 15.65 10.92 19.10
N GLY A 126 14.92 11.65 19.95
CA GLY A 126 14.09 12.80 19.56
C GLY A 126 12.72 12.46 18.95
N LEU A 127 12.27 11.20 18.93
CA LEU A 127 10.90 10.84 18.51
C LEU A 127 9.85 11.05 19.62
N SER A 128 10.23 10.88 20.89
CA SER A 128 9.34 11.02 22.05
C SER A 128 8.78 12.43 22.29
N SER A 129 9.34 13.47 21.66
CA SER A 129 8.79 14.82 21.63
C SER A 129 7.87 15.11 20.44
N GLN A 130 7.71 14.15 19.52
CA GLN A 130 6.93 14.27 18.28
C GLN A 130 5.70 13.34 18.27
N VAL A 131 5.74 12.23 19.01
CA VAL A 131 4.70 11.22 19.08
C VAL A 131 3.98 11.29 20.44
N PRO A 132 2.63 11.40 20.49
CA PRO A 132 1.88 11.31 21.74
C PRO A 132 1.84 9.86 22.24
N TYR A 133 1.75 9.63 23.55
CA TYR A 133 1.76 8.26 24.13
C TYR A 133 2.98 7.40 23.73
N TYR A 134 4.14 8.04 23.46
CA TYR A 134 5.34 7.41 22.91
C TYR A 134 5.71 6.06 23.54
N ASP A 135 5.72 5.96 24.88
CA ASP A 135 6.14 4.74 25.58
C ASP A 135 5.17 3.57 25.29
N TYR A 136 3.86 3.80 25.46
CA TYR A 136 2.82 2.80 25.12
C TYR A 136 2.76 2.47 23.63
N ALA A 137 3.08 3.43 22.76
CA ALA A 137 3.17 3.22 21.32
C ALA A 137 4.39 2.36 20.94
N LEU A 138 5.50 2.48 21.68
CA LEU A 138 6.71 1.68 21.51
C LEU A 138 6.53 0.26 22.05
N ASP A 139 5.91 0.12 23.23
CA ASP A 139 5.51 -1.16 23.83
C ASP A 139 4.60 -1.96 22.88
N LEU A 140 3.64 -1.30 22.23
CA LEU A 140 2.74 -1.92 21.25
C LEU A 140 3.47 -2.37 19.97
N ILE A 141 4.45 -1.59 19.48
CA ILE A 141 5.26 -1.98 18.30
C ILE A 141 6.15 -3.20 18.60
N LEU A 142 6.59 -3.35 19.86
CA LEU A 142 7.48 -4.41 20.33
C LEU A 142 6.75 -5.60 20.98
N ASP A 143 5.42 -5.69 20.83
CA ASP A 143 4.56 -6.75 21.39
C ASP A 143 4.74 -6.99 22.90
N VAL A 144 5.01 -5.92 23.67
CA VAL A 144 5.23 -5.97 25.13
C VAL A 144 3.90 -6.13 25.88
N GLU A 145 3.80 -7.12 26.79
CA GLU A 145 2.60 -7.33 27.63
C GLU A 145 2.30 -6.07 28.48
N SER A 146 1.21 -5.36 28.17
CA SER A 146 0.73 -4.19 28.93
C SER A 146 0.52 -4.52 30.41
N SER A 147 0.82 -3.57 31.31
CA SER A 147 0.70 -3.87 32.74
C SER A 147 -0.77 -4.02 33.17
N PRO A 148 -1.11 -4.87 34.16
CA PRO A 148 -2.48 -5.03 34.63
C PRO A 148 -3.13 -3.77 35.25
N GLY A 149 -2.38 -2.66 35.38
CA GLY A 149 -2.89 -1.37 35.81
C GLY A 149 -3.37 -0.46 34.67
N ASP A 150 -2.95 -0.70 33.43
CA ASP A 150 -3.14 0.18 32.28
C ASP A 150 -4.52 0.00 31.61
N MET A 151 -5.58 0.13 32.42
CA MET A 151 -6.97 0.03 31.97
C MET A 151 -7.41 1.29 31.21
N PHE A 152 -6.99 1.39 29.95
CA PHE A 152 -7.41 2.42 29.00
C PHE A 152 -8.88 2.28 28.58
N THR A 153 -9.49 3.42 28.23
CA THR A 153 -10.76 3.46 27.48
C THR A 153 -10.53 3.12 26.01
N GLU A 154 -11.58 2.68 25.30
CA GLU A 154 -11.53 2.39 23.85
C GLU A 154 -10.96 3.56 23.03
N GLN A 155 -11.37 4.79 23.35
CA GLN A 155 -10.85 6.01 22.71
C GLN A 155 -9.36 6.25 22.98
N GLN A 156 -8.82 5.83 24.13
CA GLN A 156 -7.39 5.93 24.41
C GLN A 156 -6.60 4.87 23.63
N ASN A 157 -7.15 3.66 23.45
CA ASN A 157 -6.52 2.64 22.60
C ASN A 157 -6.43 3.10 21.14
N GLU A 158 -7.51 3.66 20.56
CA GLU A 158 -7.46 4.23 19.20
C GLU A 158 -6.40 5.34 19.06
N LEU A 159 -6.08 6.07 20.13
CA LEU A 159 -5.01 7.08 20.15
C LEU A 159 -3.61 6.48 20.29
N VAL A 160 -3.44 5.37 21.02
CA VAL A 160 -2.17 4.63 21.13
C VAL A 160 -1.88 3.87 19.82
N GLU A 161 -2.89 3.26 19.21
CA GLU A 161 -2.79 2.62 17.89
C GLU A 161 -2.32 3.64 16.83
N SER A 162 -2.97 4.80 16.72
CA SER A 162 -2.55 5.85 15.76
C SER A 162 -1.20 6.50 16.11
N ALA A 163 -0.78 6.44 17.38
CA ALA A 163 0.56 6.82 17.78
C ALA A 163 1.62 5.79 17.36
N ALA A 164 1.32 4.49 17.46
CA ALA A 164 2.19 3.41 17.00
C ALA A 164 2.38 3.44 15.47
N GLU A 165 1.31 3.64 14.69
CA GLU A 165 1.42 3.86 13.23
C GLU A 165 2.38 5.03 12.90
N MET A 166 2.26 6.14 13.63
CA MET A 166 3.07 7.34 13.42
C MET A 166 4.52 7.17 13.89
N LEU A 167 4.74 6.47 15.02
CA LEU A 167 6.06 6.15 15.54
C LEU A 167 6.79 5.21 14.59
N TYR A 168 6.17 4.09 14.22
CA TYR A 168 6.76 3.12 13.29
C TYR A 168 7.09 3.77 11.94
N GLY A 169 6.22 4.62 11.41
CA GLY A 169 6.49 5.40 10.20
C GLY A 169 7.74 6.29 10.32
N LEU A 170 7.90 7.00 11.45
CA LEU A 170 9.08 7.84 11.71
C LEU A 170 10.37 7.02 11.99
N ILE A 171 10.25 5.82 12.54
CA ILE A 171 11.36 4.87 12.70
C ILE A 171 11.79 4.33 11.34
N HIS A 172 10.83 3.87 10.53
CA HIS A 172 11.06 3.34 9.18
C HIS A 172 11.81 4.34 8.29
N ALA A 173 11.45 5.63 8.34
CA ALA A 173 12.15 6.71 7.64
C ALA A 173 13.65 6.82 7.97
N ARG A 174 14.04 6.47 9.22
CA ARG A 174 15.45 6.38 9.64
C ARG A 174 16.06 5.05 9.22
N TYR A 175 15.33 3.95 9.43
CA TYR A 175 15.79 2.58 9.17
C TYR A 175 16.17 2.34 7.71
N ILE A 176 15.38 2.83 6.74
CA ILE A 176 15.65 2.65 5.31
C ILE A 176 16.89 3.40 4.79
N LEU A 177 17.52 4.23 5.63
CA LEU A 177 18.83 4.85 5.34
C LEU A 177 20.01 4.03 5.86
N THR A 178 19.77 3.00 6.68
CA THR A 178 20.77 2.04 7.18
C THR A 178 21.12 0.98 6.14
N SER A 179 22.24 0.27 6.34
CA SER A 179 22.63 -0.85 5.47
C SER A 179 21.64 -2.02 5.46
N LYS A 180 20.95 -2.30 6.58
CA LYS A 180 19.93 -3.37 6.64
C LYS A 180 18.66 -2.93 5.88
N GLY A 181 18.09 -1.77 6.22
CA GLY A 181 16.89 -1.24 5.56
C GLY A 181 17.07 -0.97 4.06
N MET A 182 18.26 -0.52 3.63
CA MET A 182 18.63 -0.41 2.21
C MET A 182 18.52 -1.76 1.46
N ALA A 183 18.91 -2.86 2.11
CA ALA A 183 18.84 -4.20 1.53
C ALA A 183 17.39 -4.74 1.50
N ALA A 184 16.61 -4.53 2.57
CA ALA A 184 15.20 -4.88 2.59
C ALA A 184 14.41 -4.15 1.48
N MET A 185 14.61 -2.84 1.35
CA MET A 185 14.00 -2.03 0.29
C MET A 185 14.53 -2.37 -1.11
N LEU A 186 15.73 -2.95 -1.25
CA LEU A 186 16.26 -3.44 -2.53
C LEU A 186 15.48 -4.65 -3.05
N GLU A 187 15.10 -5.60 -2.19
CA GLU A 187 14.29 -6.75 -2.61
C GLU A 187 12.89 -6.29 -3.05
N LYS A 188 12.25 -5.40 -2.28
CA LYS A 188 10.98 -4.76 -2.67
C LYS A 188 11.07 -3.98 -4.00
N TYR A 189 12.19 -3.30 -4.26
CA TYR A 189 12.44 -2.63 -5.54
C TYR A 189 12.56 -3.61 -6.73
N LYS A 190 13.21 -4.76 -6.54
CA LYS A 190 13.30 -5.83 -7.55
C LYS A 190 11.93 -6.46 -7.86
N ASN A 191 11.10 -6.62 -6.82
CA ASN A 191 9.77 -7.23 -6.90
C ASN A 191 8.69 -6.28 -7.46
N TYR A 192 9.03 -5.00 -7.66
CA TYR A 192 8.14 -3.93 -8.16
C TYR A 192 7.04 -3.48 -7.19
N ASP A 193 7.15 -3.76 -5.89
CA ASP A 193 6.20 -3.40 -4.82
C ASP A 193 5.85 -1.90 -4.84
N PHE A 194 6.88 -1.07 -5.03
CA PHE A 194 6.79 0.40 -5.13
C PHE A 194 6.14 0.89 -6.44
N GLY A 195 5.67 -0.03 -7.28
CA GLY A 195 5.04 0.25 -8.56
C GLY A 195 6.01 0.71 -9.65
N ARG A 196 5.40 1.17 -10.75
CA ARG A 196 6.08 1.47 -12.02
C ARG A 196 5.70 2.84 -12.56
N CYS A 197 6.68 3.53 -13.14
CA CYS A 197 6.55 4.90 -13.63
C CYS A 197 5.37 5.03 -14.62
N PRO A 198 4.49 6.04 -14.47
CA PRO A 198 3.34 6.22 -15.35
C PRO A 198 3.68 6.76 -16.74
N ARG A 199 4.90 7.28 -16.97
CA ARG A 199 5.31 7.77 -18.30
C ARG A 199 5.61 6.61 -19.24
N VAL A 200 4.87 6.56 -20.36
CA VAL A 200 5.01 5.55 -21.44
C VAL A 200 6.48 5.33 -21.83
N TYR A 201 7.24 6.40 -22.09
CA TYR A 201 8.65 6.32 -22.52
C TYR A 201 9.65 5.93 -21.41
N CYS A 202 9.20 5.74 -20.17
CA CYS A 202 9.98 5.06 -19.14
C CYS A 202 9.87 3.54 -19.25
N CYS A 203 8.93 3.00 -20.03
CA CYS A 203 8.73 1.57 -20.30
C CYS A 203 8.50 0.74 -19.01
N GLY A 204 7.67 1.23 -18.10
CA GLY A 204 7.34 0.50 -16.87
C GLY A 204 8.49 0.36 -15.86
N GLN A 205 9.42 1.32 -15.86
CA GLN A 205 10.53 1.45 -14.91
C GLN A 205 10.06 1.30 -13.44
N PRO A 206 10.67 0.41 -12.63
CA PRO A 206 10.43 0.36 -11.18
C PRO A 206 10.82 1.68 -10.52
N CYS A 207 10.00 2.11 -9.57
CA CYS A 207 10.16 3.36 -8.83
C CYS A 207 10.55 3.10 -7.37
N LEU A 208 10.80 4.15 -6.61
CA LEU A 208 11.10 4.12 -5.16
C LEU A 208 10.12 5.05 -4.44
N PRO A 209 9.64 4.74 -3.22
CA PRO A 209 8.86 5.68 -2.43
C PRO A 209 9.68 6.92 -2.06
N VAL A 210 9.00 8.05 -1.86
CA VAL A 210 9.61 9.32 -1.47
C VAL A 210 8.60 10.25 -0.78
N GLY A 211 9.06 10.96 0.25
CA GLY A 211 8.37 12.11 0.84
C GLY A 211 8.75 13.43 0.16
N GLN A 212 7.79 14.36 0.03
CA GLN A 212 8.11 15.73 -0.43
C GLN A 212 8.56 16.65 0.72
N SER A 213 8.50 16.13 1.95
CA SER A 213 8.86 16.78 3.20
C SER A 213 9.18 15.69 4.22
N ASP A 214 10.12 15.95 5.13
CA ASP A 214 10.42 15.09 6.28
C ASP A 214 9.56 15.46 7.52
N ILE A 215 8.66 16.45 7.37
CA ILE A 215 7.71 16.88 8.41
C ILE A 215 6.40 16.09 8.24
N SER A 216 5.98 15.39 9.30
CA SER A 216 4.74 14.60 9.31
C SER A 216 3.50 15.42 8.96
N ARG A 217 2.53 14.77 8.32
CA ARG A 217 1.24 15.28 7.86
C ARG A 217 1.34 16.43 6.84
N SER A 218 2.55 16.70 6.32
CA SER A 218 2.81 17.74 5.31
C SER A 218 2.41 17.32 3.89
N SER A 219 2.63 16.05 3.52
CA SER A 219 2.30 15.51 2.20
C SER A 219 2.26 13.99 2.24
N THR A 220 1.33 13.33 1.55
CA THR A 220 1.35 11.87 1.43
C THR A 220 2.53 11.38 0.59
N VAL A 221 2.82 10.08 0.62
CA VAL A 221 3.91 9.45 -0.13
C VAL A 221 3.75 9.62 -1.65
N LYS A 222 4.89 9.70 -2.35
CA LYS A 222 5.01 9.75 -3.81
C LYS A 222 5.96 8.63 -4.27
N ILE A 223 6.00 8.38 -5.57
CA ILE A 223 6.96 7.46 -6.18
C ILE A 223 7.93 8.23 -7.10
N TYR A 224 9.23 8.09 -6.83
CA TYR A 224 10.31 8.65 -7.64
C TYR A 224 10.73 7.68 -8.74
N CYS A 225 10.82 8.16 -9.99
CA CYS A 225 11.28 7.36 -11.13
C CYS A 225 12.76 7.64 -11.46
N PRO A 226 13.69 6.68 -11.29
CA PRO A 226 15.12 6.88 -11.59
C PRO A 226 15.44 7.08 -13.08
N LYS A 227 14.50 6.81 -13.99
CA LYS A 227 14.70 6.92 -15.45
C LYS A 227 14.28 8.25 -16.05
N CYS A 228 13.46 9.03 -15.33
CA CYS A 228 13.05 10.36 -15.76
C CYS A 228 13.22 11.45 -14.68
N GLU A 229 13.77 11.09 -13.52
CA GLU A 229 14.25 12.01 -12.47
C GLU A 229 13.14 12.94 -11.96
N ASP A 230 11.98 12.34 -11.69
CA ASP A 230 10.69 13.02 -11.52
C ASP A 230 9.74 12.16 -10.66
N ILE A 231 8.75 12.79 -10.01
CA ILE A 231 7.90 12.18 -8.97
C ILE A 231 6.43 12.08 -9.38
N TYR A 232 5.75 11.04 -8.88
CA TYR A 232 4.35 10.74 -9.22
C TYR A 232 3.54 10.30 -8.00
N TYR A 233 2.22 10.35 -8.10
CA TYR A 233 1.33 9.71 -7.13
C TYR A 233 1.39 8.18 -7.29
N PRO A 234 1.26 7.39 -6.19
CA PRO A 234 1.01 5.95 -6.26
C PRO A 234 -0.24 5.65 -7.11
N ARG A 235 -0.28 4.46 -7.72
CA ARG A 235 -1.46 4.01 -8.49
C ARG A 235 -2.56 3.43 -7.60
N SER A 236 -2.19 2.80 -6.49
CA SER A 236 -3.14 2.31 -5.50
C SER A 236 -3.73 3.49 -4.72
N LYS A 237 -5.05 3.49 -4.53
CA LYS A 237 -5.72 4.48 -3.65
C LYS A 237 -5.36 4.28 -2.18
N TYR A 238 -5.07 3.04 -1.77
CA TYR A 238 -4.75 2.69 -0.38
C TYR A 238 -3.38 3.28 0.01
N GLN A 239 -2.35 3.10 -0.83
CA GLN A 239 -1.03 3.73 -0.69
C GLN A 239 -1.06 5.26 -0.71
N GLY A 240 -2.09 5.86 -1.34
CA GLY A 240 -2.18 7.31 -1.56
C GLY A 240 -2.36 8.15 -0.28
N ASN A 241 -2.71 7.51 0.83
CA ASN A 241 -2.96 8.16 2.13
C ASN A 241 -1.77 8.12 3.10
N ILE A 242 -0.77 7.25 2.89
CA ILE A 242 0.39 7.13 3.78
C ILE A 242 1.19 8.43 3.79
N ASP A 243 1.71 8.83 4.95
CA ASP A 243 2.57 10.01 5.08
C ASP A 243 3.88 9.86 4.29
N GLY A 244 4.26 10.89 3.55
CA GLY A 244 5.54 10.94 2.86
C GLY A 244 6.72 11.01 3.82
N ALA A 245 6.53 11.58 5.01
CA ALA A 245 7.59 11.67 6.03
C ALA A 245 8.10 10.28 6.46
N TYR A 246 7.29 9.22 6.33
CA TYR A 246 7.66 7.85 6.69
C TYR A 246 8.64 7.17 5.70
N PHE A 247 8.95 7.85 4.59
CA PHE A 247 9.99 7.47 3.63
C PHE A 247 11.06 8.58 3.45
N GLY A 248 10.73 9.80 3.88
CA GLY A 248 11.60 10.97 3.82
C GLY A 248 11.96 11.44 2.41
N THR A 249 12.65 12.57 2.36
CA THR A 249 13.15 13.21 1.13
C THR A 249 14.41 12.52 0.60
N THR A 250 15.19 11.88 1.48
CA THR A 250 16.56 11.43 1.18
C THR A 250 16.63 10.02 0.59
N PHE A 251 15.74 9.11 0.99
CA PHE A 251 15.83 7.68 0.69
C PHE A 251 16.13 7.32 -0.78
N PRO A 252 15.34 7.74 -1.79
CA PRO A 252 15.55 7.28 -3.17
C PRO A 252 16.86 7.79 -3.78
N HIS A 253 17.37 8.92 -3.29
CA HIS A 253 18.61 9.51 -3.76
C HIS A 253 19.82 8.77 -3.17
N LEU A 254 19.80 8.48 -1.86
CA LEU A 254 20.82 7.69 -1.20
C LEU A 254 20.83 6.24 -1.71
N PHE A 255 19.67 5.62 -1.90
CA PHE A 255 19.53 4.27 -2.46
C PHE A 255 20.22 4.14 -3.82
N LEU A 256 20.05 5.12 -4.70
CA LEU A 256 20.72 5.14 -6.00
C LEU A 256 22.21 5.52 -5.93
N MET A 257 22.68 6.10 -4.83
CA MET A 257 24.12 6.26 -4.56
C MET A 257 24.74 4.94 -4.05
N THR A 258 24.04 4.21 -3.19
CA THR A 258 24.43 2.88 -2.68
C THR A 258 24.42 1.82 -3.78
N TYR A 259 23.42 1.83 -4.66
CA TYR A 259 23.24 0.86 -5.75
C TYR A 259 23.36 1.51 -7.14
N PRO A 260 24.55 2.03 -7.53
CA PRO A 260 24.71 2.82 -8.75
C PRO A 260 24.46 2.02 -10.03
N HIS A 261 24.54 0.70 -9.98
CA HIS A 261 24.22 -0.21 -11.09
C HIS A 261 22.72 -0.27 -11.43
N LEU A 262 21.84 0.22 -10.53
CA LEU A 262 20.39 0.32 -10.75
C LEU A 262 19.96 1.64 -11.40
N LYS A 263 20.90 2.58 -11.64
CA LYS A 263 20.61 3.85 -12.32
C LYS A 263 20.21 3.60 -13.77
N ALA A 264 18.92 3.74 -14.04
CA ALA A 264 18.36 3.51 -15.36
C ALA A 264 18.91 4.48 -16.42
N GLN A 265 19.15 3.98 -17.64
CA GLN A 265 19.49 4.82 -18.78
C GLN A 265 18.34 5.79 -19.08
N LYS A 266 18.64 7.10 -19.16
CA LYS A 266 17.65 8.16 -19.37
C LYS A 266 16.81 7.90 -20.61
N ALA A 267 15.51 8.20 -20.54
CA ALA A 267 14.57 7.94 -21.63
C ALA A 267 14.98 8.69 -22.91
N SER A 268 15.42 7.95 -23.93
CA SER A 268 15.89 8.48 -25.23
C SER A 268 14.79 9.05 -26.13
N GLN A 269 13.51 8.83 -25.77
CA GLN A 269 12.36 9.28 -26.53
C GLN A 269 11.43 10.14 -25.67
N ARG A 270 10.84 11.17 -26.30
CA ARG A 270 9.82 12.05 -25.74
C ARG A 270 8.62 12.08 -26.67
N TYR A 271 7.42 12.21 -26.12
CA TYR A 271 6.21 12.36 -26.91
C TYR A 271 6.34 13.52 -27.90
N THR A 272 6.09 13.23 -29.18
CA THR A 272 6.04 14.23 -30.26
C THR A 272 4.57 14.42 -30.63
N PRO A 273 3.91 15.52 -30.21
CA PRO A 273 2.52 15.76 -30.55
C PRO A 273 2.35 15.94 -32.05
N ARG A 274 1.28 15.37 -32.61
CA ARG A 274 0.98 15.40 -34.04
C ARG A 274 -0.50 15.60 -34.31
N VAL A 275 -0.80 16.33 -35.39
CA VAL A 275 -2.15 16.53 -35.93
C VAL A 275 -2.10 16.16 -37.42
N PHE A 276 -2.97 15.24 -37.85
CA PHE A 276 -2.93 14.62 -39.20
C PHE A 276 -1.53 14.13 -39.62
N GLY A 277 -0.75 13.61 -38.66
CA GLY A 277 0.63 13.14 -38.87
C GLY A 277 1.71 14.23 -38.81
N PHE A 278 1.38 15.50 -39.09
CA PHE A 278 2.30 16.63 -38.99
C PHE A 278 2.67 16.92 -37.53
N LYS A 279 3.93 17.27 -37.25
CA LYS A 279 4.38 17.67 -35.91
C LYS A 279 3.80 19.04 -35.57
N ILE A 280 3.26 19.23 -34.36
CA ILE A 280 2.87 20.57 -33.90
C ILE A 280 4.14 21.40 -33.66
N HIS A 281 4.15 22.67 -34.10
CA HIS A 281 5.21 23.61 -33.76
C HIS A 281 5.16 23.97 -32.27
N LYS A 282 6.27 24.49 -31.72
CA LYS A 282 6.20 25.10 -30.38
C LYS A 282 5.55 26.49 -30.48
N PRO A 283 4.74 26.92 -29.51
CA PRO A 283 4.45 28.34 -29.35
C PRO A 283 5.72 29.10 -28.93
#